data_AF-A0A968TCY5-F1
#
_entry.id   AF-A0A968TCY5-F1
#
_cell.length_a   1.000
_cell.length_b   1.000
_cell.length_c   1.000
_cell.angle_alpha   90.00
_cell.angle_beta   90.00
_cell.angle_gamma   90.00
#
_symmetry.space_group_name_H-M   'P 1'
#
loop_
_entity.id
_entity.type
_entity.pdbx_description
1 polymer ?
#
loop_
_entity_poly.entity_id
_entity_poly.type
_entity_poly.pdbx_seq_one_letter_code
_entity_poly.pdbx_strand_id
1 'polypeptide(L)'
;MGRQPIPHNVGRQLWASCGGYCQNPQCNRFLFASVDEDLISLANVAHIIGYGIKSPRSNHELADEIDKNGLDNLIMLCLDCHKIIDELAHKFSVEEIKTWKTTHEKEIKRLFNVPEITNERELLVEVSNLLDENGMIFREYGPYSEKALEGDSGDALIIWRRRCLDTILPNNRRVVDLIEKNKKHFPFPWDVYKEMMVYRLHVDAFEDNCLLDQRVNDYKLFPVEFDHFIKTKLGVKLHPRELRPKEELEFRRGQISIYINRFLCNHDCIADMKEINRATMHVTLKDGRELRVFVTNTYVFTEYTFDKILAIDPYVEVILCSNPSGEYTDTAKQLCIENKIGLFKLREFMGAVRKTGEDFLNYLLVEERNERISHSKNALEHALKDAFLPKGLEAYLFGSFLRRKIYRDIDVLIVYKNDQAQLAVERLAHILKRVAEQYSSLIDITICSSQEFPNLPLKNNNLTKIYSS
;
A
#
# COMPACT_ATOMS: atom_id res chain seq x y z
N MET A 1 28.50 41.55 -1.99
CA MET A 1 27.52 40.86 -1.12
C MET A 1 27.23 39.50 -1.74
N GLY A 2 27.34 38.41 -0.98
CA GLY A 2 27.01 37.07 -1.45
C GLY A 2 25.52 36.90 -1.72
N ARG A 3 25.15 35.91 -2.54
CA ARG A 3 23.76 35.53 -2.80
C ARG A 3 23.11 35.11 -1.48
N GLN A 4 22.03 35.79 -1.08
CA GLN A 4 21.25 35.35 0.07
C GLN A 4 20.43 34.10 -0.30
N PRO A 5 20.28 33.13 0.61
CA PRO A 5 19.45 31.96 0.38
C PRO A 5 17.98 32.36 0.20
N ILE A 6 17.25 31.63 -0.64
CA ILE A 6 15.81 31.83 -0.81
C ILE A 6 15.11 31.48 0.51
N PRO A 7 14.18 32.33 1.00
CA PRO A 7 13.43 32.03 2.22
C PRO A 7 12.68 30.71 2.12
N HIS A 8 12.68 29.93 3.19
CA HIS A 8 12.11 28.58 3.22
C HIS A 8 10.66 28.51 2.73
N ASN A 9 9.80 29.43 3.17
CA ASN A 9 8.39 29.44 2.79
C ASN A 9 8.17 29.91 1.34
N VAL A 10 9.04 30.76 0.79
CA VAL A 10 9.00 31.13 -0.63
C VAL A 10 9.34 29.91 -1.49
N GLY A 11 10.35 29.13 -1.09
CA GLY A 11 10.67 27.85 -1.74
C GLY A 11 9.48 26.88 -1.73
N ARG A 12 8.79 26.72 -0.59
CA ARG A 12 7.58 25.90 -0.50
C ARG A 12 6.46 26.39 -1.41
N GLN A 13 6.21 27.70 -1.45
CA GLN A 13 5.20 28.28 -2.33
C GLN A 13 5.51 28.02 -3.80
N LEU A 14 6.77 28.12 -4.20
CA LEU A 14 7.20 27.85 -5.57
C LEU A 14 7.03 26.37 -5.95
N TRP A 15 7.35 25.45 -5.04
CA TRP A 15 7.09 24.02 -5.23
C TRP A 15 5.59 23.71 -5.39
N ALA A 16 4.75 24.32 -4.55
CA ALA A 16 3.31 24.18 -4.64
C ALA A 16 2.76 24.76 -5.96
N SER A 17 3.32 25.88 -6.44
CA SER A 17 2.85 26.56 -7.65
C SER A 17 3.31 25.89 -8.95
N CYS A 18 4.43 25.18 -8.93
CA CYS A 18 4.90 24.41 -10.09
C CYS A 18 4.35 22.97 -10.17
N GLY A 19 3.77 22.45 -9.07
CA GLY A 19 3.20 21.11 -9.03
C GLY A 19 4.21 19.97 -9.26
N GLY A 20 5.51 20.23 -9.08
CA GLY A 20 6.58 19.25 -9.35
C GLY A 20 7.03 19.15 -10.81
N TYR A 21 6.56 20.04 -11.68
CA TYR A 21 6.91 20.06 -13.10
C TYR A 21 7.65 21.35 -13.49
N CYS A 22 8.54 21.24 -14.49
CA CYS A 22 9.27 22.37 -15.06
C CYS A 22 8.29 23.40 -15.65
N GLN A 23 8.42 24.67 -15.25
CA GLN A 23 7.51 25.73 -15.70
C GLN A 23 7.79 26.26 -17.12
N ASN A 24 8.78 25.72 -17.83
CA ASN A 24 8.96 26.00 -19.26
C ASN A 24 7.86 25.27 -20.05
N PRO A 25 6.99 25.99 -20.81
CA PRO A 25 5.85 25.41 -21.52
C PRO A 25 6.21 24.34 -22.55
N GLN A 26 7.42 24.38 -23.10
CA GLN A 26 7.91 23.39 -24.08
C GLN A 26 8.58 22.18 -23.41
N CYS A 27 8.74 22.19 -22.08
CA CYS A 27 9.41 21.14 -21.33
C CYS A 27 8.43 20.30 -20.51
N ASN A 28 7.72 20.92 -19.55
CA ASN A 28 6.81 20.23 -18.61
C ASN A 28 7.35 18.91 -18.01
N ARG A 29 8.68 18.78 -17.88
CA ARG A 29 9.30 17.56 -17.35
C ARG A 29 9.07 17.48 -15.85
N PHE A 30 8.79 16.27 -15.35
CA PHE A 30 8.76 15.99 -13.93
C PHE A 30 10.14 16.25 -13.29
N LEU A 31 10.15 16.94 -12.15
CA LEU A 31 11.37 17.47 -11.52
C LEU A 31 12.00 16.53 -10.50
N PHE A 32 11.63 15.25 -10.49
CA PHE A 32 12.23 14.24 -9.63
C PHE A 32 12.66 13.03 -10.43
N ALA A 33 13.77 12.42 -10.01
CA ALA A 33 14.20 11.11 -10.46
C ALA A 33 14.34 10.18 -9.27
N SER A 34 13.98 8.91 -9.47
CA SER A 34 14.23 7.83 -8.53
C SER A 34 15.23 6.87 -9.18
N VAL A 35 16.25 6.50 -8.40
CA VAL A 35 17.21 5.44 -8.73
C VAL A 35 17.28 4.56 -7.50
N ASP A 36 16.91 3.29 -7.64
CA ASP A 36 16.70 2.37 -6.51
C ASP A 36 15.72 2.98 -5.48
N GLU A 37 16.14 3.10 -4.21
CA GLU A 37 15.34 3.69 -3.12
C GLU A 37 15.57 5.21 -2.97
N ASP A 38 16.52 5.79 -3.70
CA ASP A 38 16.90 7.19 -3.57
C ASP A 38 16.07 8.09 -4.49
N LEU A 39 15.55 9.19 -3.92
CA LEU A 39 14.79 10.23 -4.63
C LEU A 39 15.60 11.52 -4.69
N ILE A 40 15.84 12.03 -5.90
CA ILE A 40 16.57 13.29 -6.11
C ILE A 40 15.71 14.34 -6.82
N SER A 41 15.92 15.60 -6.46
CA SER A 41 15.34 16.76 -7.15
C SER A 41 16.22 17.15 -8.34
N LEU A 42 15.61 17.25 -9.52
CA LEU A 42 16.18 17.79 -10.75
C LEU A 42 15.80 19.26 -10.98
N ALA A 43 15.20 19.90 -9.98
CA ALA A 43 14.76 21.28 -10.03
C ALA A 43 15.88 22.27 -9.68
N ASN A 44 15.89 23.40 -10.36
CA ASN A 44 16.61 24.60 -9.97
C ASN A 44 15.65 25.80 -9.92
N VAL A 45 15.85 26.66 -8.92
CA VAL A 45 15.15 27.93 -8.84
C VAL A 45 15.93 28.99 -9.61
N ALA A 46 15.35 29.45 -10.72
CA ALA A 46 15.90 30.54 -11.52
C ALA A 46 15.34 31.88 -11.07
N HIS A 47 16.18 32.91 -11.11
CA HIS A 47 15.75 34.30 -11.01
C HIS A 47 15.28 34.79 -12.39
N ILE A 48 14.06 35.33 -12.46
CA ILE A 48 13.55 35.96 -13.67
C ILE A 48 14.38 37.21 -13.98
N ILE A 49 14.56 38.09 -12.98
CA ILE A 49 15.49 39.22 -13.00
C ILE A 49 16.66 38.89 -12.10
N GLY A 50 17.87 38.85 -12.66
CA GLY A 50 19.10 38.46 -11.98
C GLY A 50 19.39 39.27 -10.72
N TYR A 51 20.03 38.58 -9.75
CA TYR A 51 20.35 39.13 -8.43
C TYR A 51 21.51 40.15 -8.45
N GLY A 52 22.55 39.92 -9.27
CA GLY A 52 23.74 40.77 -9.33
C GLY A 52 23.77 41.69 -10.56
N ILE A 53 24.60 42.73 -10.53
CA ILE A 53 24.76 43.71 -11.61
C ILE A 53 25.12 43.05 -12.95
N LYS A 54 25.89 41.95 -12.95
CA LYS A 54 26.27 41.18 -14.14
C LYS A 54 25.42 39.91 -14.36
N SER A 55 24.32 39.75 -13.63
CA SER A 55 23.45 38.58 -13.76
C SER A 55 22.51 38.70 -14.97
N PRO A 56 21.98 37.58 -15.50
CA PRO A 56 20.98 37.60 -16.56
C PRO A 56 19.84 38.59 -16.27
N ARG A 57 19.51 39.44 -17.24
CA ARG A 57 18.38 40.40 -17.17
C ARG A 57 18.47 41.40 -16.01
N SER A 58 19.63 41.63 -15.40
CA SER A 58 19.82 42.56 -14.27
C SER A 58 19.60 44.03 -14.62
N ASN A 59 19.63 44.38 -15.91
CA ASN A 59 19.43 45.72 -16.46
C ASN A 59 17.96 46.06 -16.74
N HIS A 60 17.03 45.20 -16.34
CA HIS A 60 15.59 45.42 -16.52
C HIS A 60 15.09 46.58 -15.64
N GLU A 61 14.10 47.36 -16.11
CA GLU A 61 13.58 48.55 -15.40
C GLU A 61 13.07 48.23 -13.98
N LEU A 62 12.43 47.06 -13.80
CA LEU A 62 11.94 46.58 -12.50
C LEU A 62 13.04 46.04 -11.57
N ALA A 63 14.31 46.07 -11.97
CA ALA A 63 15.38 45.43 -11.20
C ALA A 63 15.59 46.03 -9.81
N ASP A 64 15.32 47.32 -9.63
CA ASP A 64 15.51 48.01 -8.35
C ASP A 64 14.31 47.89 -7.42
N GLU A 65 13.11 47.66 -7.97
CA GLU A 65 11.86 47.60 -7.21
C GLU A 65 11.45 46.18 -6.81
N ILE A 66 11.91 45.18 -7.57
CA ILE A 66 11.50 43.79 -7.35
C ILE A 66 12.25 43.16 -6.16
N ASP A 67 11.51 42.45 -5.30
CA ASP A 67 12.14 41.56 -4.33
C ASP A 67 12.88 40.44 -5.09
N LYS A 68 14.21 40.51 -5.06
CA LYS A 68 15.07 39.59 -5.79
C LYS A 68 14.84 38.13 -5.40
N ASN A 69 14.47 37.86 -4.14
CA ASN A 69 14.17 36.52 -3.65
C ASN A 69 12.66 36.31 -3.40
N GLY A 70 11.82 37.23 -3.86
CA GLY A 70 10.37 37.14 -3.77
C GLY A 70 9.77 36.18 -4.79
N LEU A 71 8.61 35.63 -4.48
CA LEU A 71 7.93 34.63 -5.31
C LEU A 71 7.71 35.11 -6.75
N ASP A 72 7.45 36.40 -6.94
CA ASP A 72 7.20 37.01 -8.25
C ASP A 72 8.44 37.06 -9.16
N ASN A 73 9.65 36.97 -8.58
CA ASN A 73 10.91 36.97 -9.32
C ASN A 73 11.52 35.57 -9.48
N LEU A 74 10.84 34.51 -9.01
CA LEU A 74 11.38 33.16 -9.01
C LEU A 74 10.51 32.23 -9.87
N ILE A 75 11.18 31.37 -10.65
CA ILE A 75 10.57 30.32 -11.47
C ILE A 75 11.27 28.98 -11.23
N MET A 76 10.52 27.89 -11.18
CA MET A 76 11.03 26.53 -11.03
C MET A 76 11.26 25.88 -12.39
N LEU A 77 12.51 25.53 -12.69
CA LEU A 77 12.92 24.90 -13.95
C LEU A 77 13.70 23.63 -13.70
N CYS A 78 13.76 22.73 -14.67
CA CYS A 78 14.75 21.65 -14.64
C CYS A 78 16.17 22.22 -14.84
N LEU A 79 17.19 21.44 -14.47
CA LEU A 79 18.60 21.81 -14.64
C LEU A 79 18.92 22.33 -16.06
N ASP A 80 18.41 21.65 -17.10
CA ASP A 80 18.63 21.99 -18.51
C ASP A 80 18.02 23.35 -18.86
N CYS A 81 16.73 23.54 -18.56
CA CYS A 81 16.01 24.77 -18.88
C CYS A 81 16.59 25.97 -18.12
N HIS A 82 16.94 25.79 -16.86
CA HIS A 82 17.61 26.82 -16.06
C HIS A 82 18.91 27.26 -16.73
N LYS A 83 19.77 26.31 -17.11
CA LYS A 83 21.04 26.61 -17.78
C LYS A 83 20.83 27.38 -19.09
N ILE A 84 19.89 26.94 -19.91
CA ILE A 84 19.57 27.56 -21.22
C ILE A 84 19.14 29.03 -21.05
N ILE A 85 18.22 29.33 -20.13
CA ILE A 85 17.70 30.69 -19.98
C ILE A 85 18.70 31.68 -19.38
N ASP A 86 19.69 31.17 -18.64
CA ASP A 86 20.76 31.98 -18.05
C ASP A 86 21.88 32.24 -19.07
N GLU A 87 22.33 31.23 -19.81
CA GLU A 87 23.39 31.38 -20.82
C GLU A 87 22.92 32.16 -22.06
N LEU A 88 21.64 32.04 -22.42
CA LEU A 88 21.04 32.72 -23.57
C LEU A 88 20.08 33.83 -23.13
N ALA A 89 20.43 34.59 -22.08
CA ALA A 89 19.57 35.62 -21.48
C ALA A 89 18.98 36.64 -22.47
N HIS A 90 19.69 36.95 -23.56
CA HIS A 90 19.24 37.86 -24.62
C HIS A 90 18.08 37.30 -25.47
N LYS A 91 17.83 35.98 -25.43
CA LYS A 91 16.74 35.32 -26.17
C LYS A 91 15.45 35.16 -25.36
N PHE A 92 15.52 35.33 -24.03
CA PHE A 92 14.40 35.09 -23.13
C PHE A 92 14.15 36.34 -22.30
N SER A 93 13.09 37.08 -22.62
CA SER A 93 12.76 38.33 -21.93
C SER A 93 12.15 38.07 -20.54
N VAL A 94 12.09 39.11 -19.70
CA VAL A 94 11.47 39.02 -18.36
C VAL A 94 9.98 38.72 -18.49
N GLU A 95 9.30 39.34 -19.46
CA GLU A 95 7.86 39.19 -19.73
C GLU A 95 7.53 37.79 -20.21
N GLU A 96 8.38 37.22 -21.06
CA GLU A 96 8.22 35.85 -21.56
C GLU A 96 8.27 34.85 -20.39
N ILE A 97 9.31 34.93 -19.54
CA ILE A 97 9.47 34.01 -18.41
C ILE A 97 8.37 34.23 -17.36
N LYS A 98 7.91 35.48 -17.14
CA LYS A 98 6.73 35.76 -16.30
C LYS A 98 5.47 35.12 -16.88
N THR A 99 5.31 35.12 -18.20
CA THR A 99 4.19 34.47 -18.89
C THR A 99 4.24 32.95 -18.70
N TRP A 100 5.43 32.34 -18.78
CA TRP A 100 5.61 30.91 -18.49
C TRP A 100 5.16 30.57 -17.07
N LYS A 101 5.68 31.29 -16.07
CA LYS A 101 5.32 31.12 -14.66
C LYS A 101 3.81 31.24 -14.45
N THR A 102 3.22 32.35 -14.86
CA THR A 102 1.79 32.64 -14.63
C THR A 102 0.85 31.67 -15.34
N THR A 103 1.18 31.26 -16.57
CA THR A 103 0.40 30.26 -17.31
C THR A 103 0.46 28.90 -16.61
N HIS A 104 1.67 28.45 -16.23
CA HIS A 104 1.84 27.18 -15.52
C HIS A 104 1.08 27.16 -14.19
N GLU A 105 1.23 28.21 -13.37
CA GLU A 105 0.55 28.32 -12.08
C GLU A 105 -0.98 28.32 -12.23
N LYS A 106 -1.50 28.89 -13.33
CA LYS A 106 -2.93 28.85 -13.66
C LYS A 106 -3.38 27.43 -14.00
N GLU A 107 -2.61 26.68 -14.79
CA GLU A 107 -2.94 25.30 -15.11
C GLU A 107 -2.88 24.40 -13.87
N ILE A 108 -1.85 24.55 -13.02
CA ILE A 108 -1.77 23.84 -11.73
C ILE A 108 -3.00 24.16 -10.86
N LYS A 109 -3.37 25.44 -10.70
CA LYS A 109 -4.59 25.82 -9.96
C LYS A 109 -5.86 25.26 -10.59
N ARG A 110 -5.93 25.18 -11.91
CA ARG A 110 -7.08 24.62 -12.64
C ARG A 110 -7.29 23.14 -12.33
N LEU A 111 -6.21 22.37 -12.12
CA LEU A 111 -6.31 20.96 -11.71
C LEU A 111 -7.09 20.78 -10.40
N PHE A 112 -7.02 21.77 -9.50
CA PHE A 112 -7.71 21.74 -8.22
C PHE A 112 -9.06 22.49 -8.23
N ASN A 113 -9.43 23.12 -9.35
CA ASN A 113 -10.71 23.81 -9.45
C ASN A 113 -11.79 22.89 -10.02
N VAL A 114 -12.88 22.75 -9.27
CA VAL A 114 -14.08 22.08 -9.75
C VAL A 114 -14.81 23.05 -10.70
N PRO A 115 -15.07 22.71 -11.98
CA PRO A 115 -15.75 23.60 -12.91
C PRO A 115 -17.20 23.86 -12.49
N GLU A 116 -17.68 25.07 -12.79
CA GLU A 116 -19.11 25.37 -12.75
C GLU A 116 -19.75 24.90 -14.05
N ILE A 117 -20.68 23.95 -13.94
CA ILE A 117 -21.36 23.30 -15.06
C ILE A 117 -22.86 23.46 -14.83
N THR A 118 -23.52 24.14 -15.76
CA THR A 118 -24.97 24.38 -15.72
C THR A 118 -25.76 23.42 -16.61
N ASN A 119 -25.08 22.72 -17.53
CA ASN A 119 -25.68 21.70 -18.38
C ASN A 119 -25.57 20.32 -17.71
N GLU A 120 -26.72 19.70 -17.41
CA GLU A 120 -26.73 18.40 -16.70
C GLU A 120 -26.03 17.32 -17.51
N ARG A 121 -26.23 17.27 -18.84
CA ARG A 121 -25.60 16.27 -19.70
C ARG A 121 -24.08 16.39 -19.69
N GLU A 122 -23.56 17.61 -19.74
CA GLU A 122 -22.11 17.87 -19.66
C GLU A 122 -21.55 17.37 -18.33
N LEU A 123 -22.20 17.69 -17.21
CA LEU A 123 -21.81 17.22 -15.88
C LEU A 123 -21.80 15.68 -15.79
N LEU A 124 -22.84 15.04 -16.35
CA LEU A 124 -22.95 13.58 -16.34
C LEU A 124 -21.87 12.91 -17.20
N VAL A 125 -21.46 13.52 -18.33
CA VAL A 125 -20.35 13.03 -19.15
C VAL A 125 -19.04 13.06 -18.35
N GLU A 126 -18.74 14.17 -17.66
CA GLU A 126 -17.55 14.30 -16.82
C GLU A 126 -17.55 13.25 -15.70
N VAL A 127 -18.68 13.05 -15.02
CA VAL A 127 -18.82 12.00 -14.01
C VAL A 127 -18.62 10.61 -14.62
N SER A 128 -19.24 10.31 -15.76
CA SER A 128 -19.11 9.01 -16.43
C SER A 128 -17.66 8.70 -16.82
N ASN A 129 -16.92 9.68 -17.34
CA ASN A 129 -15.52 9.49 -17.74
C ASN A 129 -14.65 9.07 -16.54
N LEU A 130 -14.83 9.72 -15.38
CA LEU A 130 -14.11 9.38 -14.15
C LEU A 130 -14.47 7.97 -13.65
N LEU A 131 -15.75 7.61 -13.71
CA LEU A 131 -16.23 6.27 -13.34
C LEU A 131 -15.68 5.19 -14.29
N ASP A 132 -15.60 5.48 -15.59
CA ASP A 132 -15.07 4.56 -16.60
C ASP A 132 -13.57 4.32 -16.43
N GLU A 133 -12.80 5.37 -16.14
CA GLU A 133 -11.37 5.27 -15.81
C GLU A 133 -11.15 4.40 -14.56
N ASN A 134 -11.87 4.69 -13.48
CA ASN A 134 -11.84 3.89 -12.25
C ASN A 134 -12.20 2.43 -12.53
N GLY A 135 -13.25 2.20 -13.32
CA GLY A 135 -13.71 0.87 -13.70
C GLY A 135 -12.68 0.10 -14.54
N MET A 136 -11.97 0.76 -15.46
CA MET A 136 -10.89 0.14 -16.23
C MET A 136 -9.73 -0.28 -15.33
N ILE A 137 -9.26 0.60 -14.46
CA ILE A 137 -8.19 0.31 -13.50
C ILE A 137 -8.58 -0.85 -12.58
N PHE A 138 -9.81 -0.84 -12.07
CA PHE A 138 -10.31 -1.91 -11.20
C PHE A 138 -10.33 -3.26 -11.93
N ARG A 139 -10.75 -3.32 -13.20
CA ARG A 139 -10.75 -4.58 -13.97
C ARG A 139 -9.34 -5.09 -14.25
N GLU A 140 -8.42 -4.18 -14.57
CA GLU A 140 -7.06 -4.52 -15.01
C GLU A 140 -6.12 -4.87 -13.85
N TYR A 141 -6.26 -4.18 -12.71
CA TYR A 141 -5.33 -4.28 -11.59
C TYR A 141 -6.01 -4.61 -10.26
N GLY A 142 -7.34 -4.61 -10.20
CA GLY A 142 -8.06 -4.89 -8.97
C GLY A 142 -7.81 -6.32 -8.46
N PRO A 143 -8.31 -6.63 -7.25
CA PRO A 143 -8.00 -7.88 -6.55
C PRO A 143 -8.40 -9.16 -7.28
N TYR A 144 -9.29 -9.06 -8.26
CA TYR A 144 -9.79 -10.17 -9.08
C TYR A 144 -9.44 -10.03 -10.57
N SER A 145 -8.48 -9.16 -10.90
CA SER A 145 -7.95 -9.04 -12.26
C SER A 145 -7.22 -10.32 -12.68
N GLU A 146 -7.18 -10.62 -13.98
CA GLU A 146 -6.45 -11.79 -14.50
C GLU A 146 -4.99 -11.80 -13.99
N LYS A 147 -4.34 -10.63 -13.99
CA LYS A 147 -2.99 -10.42 -13.45
C LYS A 147 -2.86 -10.82 -11.98
N ALA A 148 -3.81 -10.42 -11.12
CA ALA A 148 -3.81 -10.81 -9.71
C ALA A 148 -4.04 -12.33 -9.53
N LEU A 149 -4.77 -12.97 -10.45
CA LEU A 149 -5.09 -14.39 -10.40
C LEU A 149 -4.01 -15.31 -11.00
N GLU A 150 -3.11 -14.79 -11.85
CA GLU A 150 -2.11 -15.58 -12.58
C GLU A 150 -0.76 -15.79 -11.87
N GLY A 151 -0.53 -15.15 -10.72
CA GLY A 151 0.54 -15.54 -9.79
C GLY A 151 1.75 -14.60 -9.66
N ASP A 152 1.85 -13.53 -10.46
CA ASP A 152 2.80 -12.41 -10.21
C ASP A 152 2.16 -11.37 -9.27
N SER A 153 1.62 -11.85 -8.14
CA SER A 153 0.74 -11.07 -7.25
C SER A 153 1.43 -9.89 -6.55
N GLY A 154 2.78 -9.92 -6.43
CA GLY A 154 3.54 -8.86 -5.76
C GLY A 154 3.44 -7.54 -6.51
N ASP A 155 3.82 -7.53 -7.79
CA ASP A 155 3.77 -6.35 -8.65
C ASP A 155 2.33 -5.89 -8.88
N ALA A 156 1.39 -6.83 -9.04
CA ALA A 156 -0.03 -6.51 -9.21
C ALA A 156 -0.61 -5.78 -7.99
N LEU A 157 -0.28 -6.19 -6.76
CA LEU A 157 -0.76 -5.55 -5.54
C LEU A 157 -0.11 -4.18 -5.30
N ILE A 158 1.18 -4.04 -5.64
CA ILE A 158 1.89 -2.75 -5.59
C ILE A 158 1.25 -1.77 -6.59
N ILE A 159 1.01 -2.21 -7.83
CA ILE A 159 0.37 -1.40 -8.87
C ILE A 159 -1.05 -1.04 -8.44
N TRP A 160 -1.84 -2.00 -7.94
CA TRP A 160 -3.19 -1.74 -7.43
C TRP A 160 -3.20 -0.65 -6.36
N ARG A 161 -2.35 -0.78 -5.34
CA ARG A 161 -2.24 0.19 -4.25
C ARG A 161 -1.84 1.57 -4.78
N ARG A 162 -0.87 1.62 -5.70
CA ARG A 162 -0.46 2.87 -6.35
C ARG A 162 -1.62 3.51 -7.12
N ARG A 163 -2.38 2.72 -7.90
CA ARG A 163 -3.53 3.20 -8.68
C ARG A 163 -4.70 3.65 -7.82
N CYS A 164 -4.89 3.04 -6.65
CA CYS A 164 -5.84 3.54 -5.66
C CYS A 164 -5.48 4.96 -5.25
N LEU A 165 -4.22 5.20 -4.87
CA LEU A 165 -3.75 6.48 -4.35
C LEU A 165 -3.64 7.57 -5.43
N ASP A 166 -3.13 7.25 -6.61
CA ASP A 166 -2.82 8.24 -7.65
C ASP A 166 -4.00 8.55 -8.60
N THR A 167 -5.02 7.67 -8.67
CA THR A 167 -6.12 7.82 -9.63
C THR A 167 -7.50 7.61 -8.99
N ILE A 168 -7.77 6.45 -8.38
CA ILE A 168 -9.13 6.11 -7.94
C ILE A 168 -9.61 7.05 -6.83
N LEU A 169 -8.80 7.30 -5.80
CA LEU A 169 -9.15 8.22 -4.71
C LEU A 169 -9.36 9.66 -5.22
N PRO A 170 -8.44 10.26 -6.00
CA PRO A 170 -8.68 11.55 -6.65
C PRO A 170 -9.98 11.58 -7.47
N ASN A 171 -10.22 10.59 -8.32
CA ASN A 171 -11.41 10.53 -9.16
C ASN A 171 -12.69 10.38 -8.33
N ASN A 172 -12.68 9.56 -7.29
CA ASN A 172 -13.79 9.39 -6.36
C ASN A 172 -14.18 10.71 -5.72
N ARG A 173 -13.20 11.44 -5.19
CA ARG A 173 -13.41 12.79 -4.61
C ARG A 173 -13.91 13.76 -5.68
N ARG A 174 -13.31 13.73 -6.88
CA ARG A 174 -13.67 14.60 -8.00
C ARG A 174 -15.12 14.43 -8.44
N VAL A 175 -15.64 13.21 -8.49
CA VAL A 175 -17.05 12.92 -8.78
C VAL A 175 -17.97 13.56 -7.73
N VAL A 176 -17.67 13.37 -6.44
CA VAL A 176 -18.44 13.97 -5.35
C VAL A 176 -18.42 15.50 -5.45
N ASP A 177 -17.24 16.09 -5.66
CA ASP A 177 -17.05 17.53 -5.74
C ASP A 177 -17.76 18.15 -6.95
N LEU A 178 -17.71 17.49 -8.12
CA LEU A 178 -18.44 17.90 -9.32
C LEU A 178 -19.94 18.04 -9.05
N ILE A 179 -20.52 17.03 -8.41
CA ILE A 179 -21.96 17.00 -8.13
C ILE A 179 -22.31 17.99 -7.03
N GLU A 180 -21.54 18.04 -5.94
CA GLU A 180 -21.78 18.94 -4.80
C GLU A 180 -21.69 20.42 -5.19
N LYS A 181 -20.67 20.80 -5.98
CA LYS A 181 -20.51 22.19 -6.42
C LYS A 181 -21.63 22.64 -7.35
N ASN A 182 -22.08 21.75 -8.24
CA ASN A 182 -23.01 22.10 -9.30
C ASN A 182 -24.49 21.84 -8.97
N LYS A 183 -24.81 21.15 -7.85
CA LYS A 183 -26.19 20.76 -7.50
C LYS A 183 -27.20 21.91 -7.48
N LYS A 184 -26.75 23.14 -7.19
CA LYS A 184 -27.62 24.34 -7.14
C LYS A 184 -28.08 24.80 -8.52
N HIS A 185 -27.44 24.36 -9.60
CA HIS A 185 -27.82 24.69 -10.97
C HIS A 185 -28.97 23.81 -11.50
N PHE A 186 -29.35 22.76 -10.78
CA PHE A 186 -30.37 21.80 -11.20
C PHE A 186 -31.62 21.87 -10.31
N PRO A 187 -32.80 21.49 -10.84
CA PRO A 187 -34.06 21.53 -10.09
C PRO A 187 -34.02 20.63 -8.84
N PHE A 188 -34.61 21.12 -7.75
CA PHE A 188 -34.85 20.32 -6.55
C PHE A 188 -36.23 19.63 -6.61
N PRO A 189 -36.35 18.33 -6.29
CA PRO A 189 -35.27 17.40 -5.97
C PRO A 189 -34.49 16.97 -7.22
N TRP A 190 -33.16 16.88 -7.08
CA TRP A 190 -32.29 16.45 -8.18
C TRP A 190 -31.91 14.97 -7.99
N ASP A 191 -32.40 14.10 -8.88
CA ASP A 191 -32.23 12.65 -8.77
C ASP A 191 -30.76 12.21 -8.71
N VAL A 192 -29.88 12.86 -9.48
CA VAL A 192 -28.44 12.57 -9.52
C VAL A 192 -27.81 12.77 -8.14
N TYR A 193 -28.20 13.83 -7.43
CA TYR A 193 -27.72 14.08 -6.07
C TYR A 193 -28.14 12.98 -5.10
N LYS A 194 -29.40 12.52 -5.22
CA LYS A 194 -29.93 11.45 -4.38
C LYS A 194 -29.19 10.14 -4.59
N GLU A 195 -29.00 9.72 -5.84
CA GLU A 195 -28.27 8.49 -6.17
C GLU A 195 -26.78 8.58 -5.79
N MET A 196 -26.17 9.77 -5.90
CA MET A 196 -24.78 10.02 -5.46
C MET A 196 -24.58 9.77 -3.97
N MET A 197 -25.61 9.84 -3.13
CA MET A 197 -25.44 9.69 -1.68
C MET A 197 -24.95 8.30 -1.27
N VAL A 198 -25.40 7.25 -1.97
CA VAL A 198 -24.89 5.89 -1.75
C VAL A 198 -23.44 5.79 -2.21
N TYR A 199 -23.11 6.43 -3.34
CA TYR A 199 -21.75 6.51 -3.85
C TYR A 199 -20.81 7.23 -2.89
N ARG A 200 -21.24 8.32 -2.27
CA ARG A 200 -20.42 9.05 -1.28
C ARG A 200 -20.04 8.18 -0.08
N LEU A 201 -20.98 7.37 0.43
CA LEU A 201 -20.67 6.43 1.51
C LEU A 201 -19.60 5.41 1.11
N HIS A 202 -19.62 4.95 -0.15
CA HIS A 202 -18.54 4.12 -0.69
C HIS A 202 -17.22 4.88 -0.79
N VAL A 203 -17.22 6.13 -1.29
CA VAL A 203 -16.01 6.95 -1.41
C VAL A 203 -15.34 7.12 -0.06
N ASP A 204 -16.08 7.52 0.96
CA ASP A 204 -15.55 7.74 2.31
C ASP A 204 -14.98 6.42 2.89
N ALA A 205 -15.72 5.30 2.77
CA ALA A 205 -15.26 4.00 3.25
C ALA A 205 -14.03 3.46 2.49
N PHE A 206 -13.95 3.69 1.18
CA PHE A 206 -12.82 3.28 0.35
C PHE A 206 -11.55 4.11 0.66
N GLU A 207 -11.71 5.42 0.88
CA GLU A 207 -10.64 6.32 1.29
C GLU A 207 -10.04 5.94 2.65
N ASP A 208 -10.90 5.72 3.65
CA ASP A 208 -10.46 5.24 4.96
C ASP A 208 -9.68 3.93 4.86
N ASN A 209 -10.15 2.98 4.02
CA ASN A 209 -9.47 1.70 3.82
C ASN A 209 -8.09 1.83 3.14
N CYS A 210 -7.92 2.81 2.26
CA CYS A 210 -6.65 3.05 1.57
C CYS A 210 -5.65 3.86 2.39
N LEU A 211 -6.12 4.80 3.22
CA LEU A 211 -5.29 5.79 3.90
C LEU A 211 -5.05 5.50 5.38
N LEU A 212 -5.98 4.84 6.06
CA LEU A 212 -5.88 4.57 7.49
C LEU A 212 -5.40 3.15 7.73
N ASP A 213 -4.48 2.99 8.67
CA ASP A 213 -4.09 1.68 9.22
C ASP A 213 -5.20 1.06 10.10
N GLN A 214 -6.31 1.80 10.29
CA GLN A 214 -7.52 1.35 10.98
C GLN A 214 -8.51 0.78 9.98
N ARG A 215 -8.57 -0.55 9.93
CA ARG A 215 -9.37 -1.28 8.95
C ARG A 215 -10.83 -1.35 9.42
N VAL A 216 -11.70 -0.53 8.81
CA VAL A 216 -13.13 -0.38 9.18
C VAL A 216 -13.98 -1.53 8.64
N ASN A 217 -14.91 -2.04 9.47
CA ASN A 217 -15.70 -3.25 9.21
C ASN A 217 -16.94 -3.08 8.30
N ASP A 218 -17.59 -1.91 8.27
CA ASP A 218 -18.75 -1.66 7.39
C ASP A 218 -18.31 -1.04 6.06
N TYR A 219 -17.60 -1.84 5.28
CA TYR A 219 -17.05 -1.42 4.00
C TYR A 219 -18.17 -1.35 2.94
N LYS A 220 -18.66 -0.14 2.64
CA LYS A 220 -19.59 0.08 1.54
C LYS A 220 -18.86 -0.08 0.21
N LEU A 221 -19.32 -1.04 -0.57
CA LEU A 221 -18.78 -1.36 -1.90
C LEU A 221 -19.26 -0.34 -2.93
N PHE A 222 -18.58 -0.33 -4.09
CA PHE A 222 -18.93 0.55 -5.19
C PHE A 222 -20.37 0.30 -5.64
N PRO A 223 -21.27 1.30 -5.56
CA PRO A 223 -22.66 1.12 -5.97
C PRO A 223 -22.75 1.17 -7.48
N VAL A 224 -22.80 -0.01 -8.11
CA VAL A 224 -22.99 -0.15 -9.57
C VAL A 224 -24.28 0.57 -10.01
N GLU A 225 -25.24 0.74 -9.09
CA GLU A 225 -26.49 1.49 -9.29
C GLU A 225 -26.21 2.90 -9.76
N PHE A 226 -25.22 3.55 -9.15
CA PHE A 226 -24.86 4.91 -9.45
C PHE A 226 -24.30 5.03 -10.87
N ASP A 227 -23.31 4.21 -11.24
CA ASP A 227 -22.76 4.19 -12.62
C ASP A 227 -23.83 3.89 -13.67
N HIS A 228 -24.67 2.88 -13.41
CA HIS A 228 -25.76 2.52 -14.31
C HIS A 228 -26.76 3.66 -14.49
N PHE A 229 -27.11 4.34 -13.39
CA PHE A 229 -28.02 5.48 -13.41
C PHE A 229 -27.46 6.64 -14.25
N ILE A 230 -26.19 7.01 -14.06
CA ILE A 230 -25.50 8.05 -14.82
C ILE A 230 -25.50 7.72 -16.32
N LYS A 231 -25.07 6.51 -16.69
CA LYS A 231 -25.01 6.04 -18.08
C LYS A 231 -26.39 5.95 -18.73
N THR A 232 -27.41 5.54 -17.98
CA THR A 232 -28.80 5.53 -18.46
C THR A 232 -29.31 6.94 -18.77
N LYS A 233 -29.05 7.92 -17.88
CA LYS A 233 -29.39 9.33 -18.14
C LYS A 233 -28.68 9.91 -19.37
N LEU A 234 -27.47 9.42 -19.68
CA LEU A 234 -26.73 9.79 -20.90
C LEU A 234 -27.24 9.09 -22.17
N GLY A 235 -28.17 8.13 -22.06
CA GLY A 235 -28.69 7.36 -23.19
C GLY A 235 -27.74 6.25 -23.66
N VAL A 236 -26.76 5.85 -22.85
CA VAL A 236 -25.89 4.71 -23.14
C VAL A 236 -26.73 3.44 -23.01
N LYS A 237 -26.73 2.60 -24.06
CA LYS A 237 -27.40 1.29 -24.01
C LYS A 237 -26.64 0.38 -23.07
N LEU A 238 -27.27 0.05 -21.94
CA LEU A 238 -26.78 -0.95 -21.00
C LEU A 238 -27.61 -2.22 -21.13
N HIS A 239 -27.00 -3.38 -20.88
CA HIS A 239 -27.77 -4.61 -20.73
C HIS A 239 -28.70 -4.48 -19.52
N PRO A 240 -29.97 -4.94 -19.61
CA PRO A 240 -30.90 -4.89 -18.49
C PRO A 240 -30.28 -5.54 -17.27
N ARG A 241 -30.25 -4.79 -16.16
CA ARG A 241 -29.88 -5.35 -14.87
C ARG A 241 -30.90 -6.43 -14.52
N GLU A 242 -30.47 -7.69 -14.46
CA GLU A 242 -31.20 -8.61 -13.61
C GLU A 242 -31.09 -8.04 -12.19
N LEU A 243 -32.21 -7.67 -11.59
CA LEU A 243 -32.29 -7.25 -10.18
C LEU A 243 -31.80 -8.40 -9.33
N ARG A 244 -30.50 -8.45 -9.07
CA ARG A 244 -29.91 -9.46 -8.21
C ARG A 244 -29.12 -8.74 -7.12
N PRO A 245 -29.78 -8.36 -6.01
CA PRO A 245 -29.11 -8.11 -4.73
C PRO A 245 -28.22 -9.29 -4.29
N LYS A 246 -28.40 -10.46 -4.93
CA LYS A 246 -27.62 -11.68 -4.76
C LYS A 246 -26.50 -11.86 -5.79
N GLU A 247 -26.39 -11.04 -6.84
CA GLU A 247 -25.37 -11.19 -7.89
C GLU A 247 -24.00 -10.72 -7.46
N GLU A 248 -23.86 -9.68 -6.66
CA GLU A 248 -22.52 -9.31 -6.19
C GLU A 248 -21.91 -10.44 -5.34
N LEU A 249 -22.77 -11.11 -4.56
CA LEU A 249 -22.46 -12.35 -3.83
C LEU A 249 -22.31 -13.57 -4.76
N GLU A 250 -23.07 -13.70 -5.85
CA GLU A 250 -23.01 -14.84 -6.80
C GLU A 250 -21.91 -14.71 -7.87
N PHE A 251 -21.54 -13.50 -8.30
CA PHE A 251 -20.42 -13.17 -9.16
C PHE A 251 -19.12 -13.38 -8.41
N ARG A 252 -19.08 -12.95 -7.14
CA ARG A 252 -18.03 -13.36 -6.20
C ARG A 252 -18.07 -14.86 -5.97
N ARG A 253 -19.22 -15.51 -5.75
CA ARG A 253 -19.28 -16.98 -5.64
C ARG A 253 -18.70 -17.66 -6.89
N GLY A 254 -19.01 -17.19 -8.09
CA GLY A 254 -18.46 -17.67 -9.35
C GLY A 254 -16.95 -17.48 -9.42
N GLN A 255 -16.45 -16.26 -9.19
CA GLN A 255 -15.01 -15.95 -9.21
C GLN A 255 -14.24 -16.60 -8.07
N ILE A 256 -14.77 -16.63 -6.85
CA ILE A 256 -14.22 -17.31 -5.68
C ILE A 256 -14.20 -18.81 -5.91
N SER A 257 -15.27 -19.41 -6.44
CA SER A 257 -15.29 -20.84 -6.75
C SER A 257 -14.31 -21.15 -7.87
N ILE A 258 -14.22 -20.33 -8.92
CA ILE A 258 -13.21 -20.47 -9.98
C ILE A 258 -11.81 -20.36 -9.41
N TYR A 259 -11.55 -19.36 -8.57
CA TYR A 259 -10.25 -19.10 -7.97
C TYR A 259 -9.86 -20.24 -7.01
N ILE A 260 -10.72 -20.57 -6.07
CA ILE A 260 -10.50 -21.68 -5.14
C ILE A 260 -10.32 -22.99 -5.89
N ASN A 261 -11.17 -23.30 -6.87
CA ASN A 261 -11.01 -24.51 -7.67
C ASN A 261 -9.68 -24.49 -8.44
N ARG A 262 -9.30 -23.34 -9.03
CA ARG A 262 -8.03 -23.20 -9.75
C ARG A 262 -6.82 -23.54 -8.88
N PHE A 263 -6.81 -23.13 -7.62
CA PHE A 263 -5.65 -23.33 -6.72
C PHE A 263 -5.74 -24.60 -5.86
N LEU A 264 -6.94 -25.06 -5.50
CA LEU A 264 -7.12 -26.17 -4.57
C LEU A 264 -7.49 -27.50 -5.25
N CYS A 265 -8.15 -27.51 -6.42
CA CYS A 265 -8.59 -28.78 -7.04
C CYS A 265 -7.44 -29.72 -7.39
N ASN A 266 -6.27 -29.16 -7.73
CA ASN A 266 -5.08 -29.93 -8.09
C ASN A 266 -4.09 -30.07 -6.93
N HIS A 267 -4.46 -29.67 -5.71
CA HIS A 267 -3.54 -29.71 -4.58
C HIS A 267 -3.32 -31.14 -4.09
N ASP A 268 -2.06 -31.57 -3.95
CA ASP A 268 -1.70 -32.97 -3.67
C ASP A 268 -2.33 -33.56 -2.41
N CYS A 269 -2.64 -32.73 -1.40
CA CYS A 269 -3.22 -33.18 -0.13
C CYS A 269 -4.74 -33.16 -0.10
N ILE A 270 -5.40 -32.57 -1.10
CA ILE A 270 -6.87 -32.48 -1.17
C ILE A 270 -7.37 -33.66 -2.00
N ALA A 271 -8.30 -34.42 -1.45
CA ALA A 271 -8.93 -35.57 -2.10
C ALA A 271 -10.21 -35.15 -2.82
N ASP A 272 -11.05 -34.33 -2.16
CA ASP A 272 -12.34 -33.88 -2.67
C ASP A 272 -12.73 -32.54 -2.04
N MET A 273 -13.54 -31.78 -2.77
CA MET A 273 -14.11 -30.51 -2.32
C MET A 273 -15.58 -30.43 -2.73
N LYS A 274 -16.46 -30.26 -1.74
CA LYS A 274 -17.91 -30.16 -1.96
C LYS A 274 -18.44 -28.86 -1.38
N GLU A 275 -19.13 -28.07 -2.19
CA GLU A 275 -19.82 -26.88 -1.70
C GLU A 275 -21.04 -27.30 -0.86
N ILE A 276 -21.10 -26.86 0.41
CA ILE A 276 -22.25 -27.10 1.30
C ILE A 276 -23.29 -26.00 1.10
N ASN A 277 -22.83 -24.75 1.06
CA ASN A 277 -23.65 -23.57 0.83
C ASN A 277 -22.81 -22.44 0.21
N ARG A 278 -23.43 -21.27 -0.02
CA ARG A 278 -22.83 -20.12 -0.70
C ARG A 278 -21.46 -19.66 -0.16
N ALA A 279 -21.15 -19.90 1.10
CA ALA A 279 -19.92 -19.46 1.75
C ALA A 279 -19.19 -20.60 2.47
N THR A 280 -19.64 -21.85 2.36
CA THR A 280 -19.05 -22.97 3.10
C THR A 280 -18.82 -24.16 2.19
N MET A 281 -17.61 -24.71 2.25
CA MET A 281 -17.22 -25.92 1.56
C MET A 281 -16.70 -26.97 2.53
N HIS A 282 -16.95 -28.21 2.18
CA HIS A 282 -16.38 -29.38 2.79
C HIS A 282 -15.13 -29.76 2.02
N VAL A 283 -13.97 -29.74 2.67
CA VAL A 283 -12.70 -30.15 2.07
C VAL A 283 -12.27 -31.47 2.71
N THR A 284 -12.18 -32.52 1.90
CA THR A 284 -11.69 -33.83 2.33
C THR A 284 -10.21 -33.93 1.95
N LEU A 285 -9.35 -34.15 2.93
CA LEU A 285 -7.92 -34.34 2.72
C LEU A 285 -7.60 -35.83 2.51
N LYS A 286 -6.52 -36.12 1.78
CA LYS A 286 -6.08 -37.50 1.49
C LYS A 286 -5.64 -38.28 2.73
N ASP A 287 -5.35 -37.59 3.83
CA ASP A 287 -5.03 -38.21 5.12
C ASP A 287 -6.28 -38.55 5.96
N GLY A 288 -7.49 -38.34 5.40
CA GLY A 288 -8.76 -38.67 6.03
C GLY A 288 -9.35 -37.55 6.90
N ARG A 289 -8.65 -36.42 7.07
CA ARG A 289 -9.24 -35.25 7.73
C ARG A 289 -10.31 -34.62 6.85
N GLU A 290 -11.39 -34.20 7.49
CA GLU A 290 -12.47 -33.43 6.89
C GLU A 290 -12.46 -32.04 7.49
N LEU A 291 -12.57 -31.01 6.66
CA LEU A 291 -12.51 -29.61 7.08
C LEU A 291 -13.75 -28.87 6.58
N ARG A 292 -14.48 -28.25 7.51
CA ARG A 292 -15.53 -27.28 7.19
C ARG A 292 -14.92 -25.89 7.01
N VAL A 293 -14.73 -25.51 5.75
CA VAL A 293 -14.08 -24.27 5.35
C VAL A 293 -15.12 -23.21 4.99
N PHE A 294 -15.21 -22.14 5.78
CA PHE A 294 -15.94 -20.94 5.43
C PHE A 294 -15.05 -20.03 4.58
N VAL A 295 -15.56 -19.61 3.44
CA VAL A 295 -14.85 -18.78 2.49
C VAL A 295 -15.40 -17.37 2.53
N THR A 296 -14.53 -16.41 2.83
CA THR A 296 -14.88 -15.00 2.93
C THR A 296 -14.13 -14.15 1.91
N ASN A 297 -14.84 -13.22 1.28
CA ASN A 297 -14.29 -12.22 0.38
C ASN A 297 -14.24 -10.84 1.05
N THR A 298 -13.59 -10.81 2.20
CA THR A 298 -13.29 -9.57 2.92
C THR A 298 -11.91 -9.08 2.53
N TYR A 299 -11.76 -7.77 2.29
CA TYR A 299 -10.44 -7.14 2.15
C TYR A 299 -9.65 -7.21 3.44
N VAL A 300 -10.33 -7.12 4.57
CA VAL A 300 -9.74 -7.28 5.89
C VAL A 300 -10.64 -8.17 6.72
N PHE A 301 -10.06 -9.21 7.30
CA PHE A 301 -10.71 -10.01 8.33
C PHE A 301 -10.34 -9.52 9.73
N THR A 302 -11.36 -9.34 10.57
CA THR A 302 -11.29 -8.80 11.94
C THR A 302 -12.10 -9.65 12.92
N GLU A 303 -12.02 -9.35 14.20
CA GLU A 303 -12.80 -9.96 15.29
C GLU A 303 -14.31 -9.82 15.05
N TYR A 304 -14.75 -8.68 14.52
CA TYR A 304 -16.17 -8.50 14.15
C TYR A 304 -16.60 -9.43 13.02
N THR A 305 -15.72 -9.63 12.03
CA THR A 305 -16.00 -10.56 10.92
C THR A 305 -16.08 -11.99 11.45
N PHE A 306 -15.20 -12.34 12.39
CA PHE A 306 -15.23 -13.62 13.09
C PHE A 306 -16.57 -13.86 13.79
N ASP A 307 -17.06 -12.91 14.59
CA ASP A 307 -18.36 -13.02 15.28
C ASP A 307 -19.52 -13.22 14.30
N LYS A 308 -19.51 -12.51 13.16
CA LYS A 308 -20.52 -12.67 12.11
C LYS A 308 -20.49 -14.04 11.47
N ILE A 309 -19.30 -14.59 11.19
CA ILE A 309 -19.17 -15.92 10.63
C ILE A 309 -19.65 -16.97 11.61
N LEU A 310 -19.25 -16.89 12.89
CA LEU A 310 -19.71 -17.83 13.90
C LEU A 310 -21.23 -17.79 14.12
N ALA A 311 -21.84 -16.62 13.99
CA ALA A 311 -23.30 -16.50 14.04
C ALA A 311 -24.00 -17.20 12.85
N ILE A 312 -23.33 -17.31 11.70
CA ILE A 312 -23.83 -17.99 10.50
C ILE A 312 -23.54 -19.50 10.56
N ASP A 313 -22.30 -19.84 10.92
CA ASP A 313 -21.80 -21.21 10.97
C ASP A 313 -20.92 -21.43 12.20
N PRO A 314 -21.50 -21.88 13.34
CA PRO A 314 -20.77 -22.09 14.57
C PRO A 314 -19.85 -23.31 14.54
N TYR A 315 -19.93 -24.13 13.50
CA TYR A 315 -19.13 -25.36 13.33
C TYR A 315 -18.00 -25.19 12.30
N VAL A 316 -17.72 -23.97 11.87
CA VAL A 316 -16.58 -23.69 10.98
C VAL A 316 -15.27 -24.12 11.64
N GLU A 317 -14.43 -24.82 10.87
CA GLU A 317 -13.09 -25.25 11.33
C GLU A 317 -11.99 -24.41 10.68
N VAL A 318 -12.29 -23.83 9.51
CA VAL A 318 -11.36 -23.01 8.75
C VAL A 318 -12.07 -21.80 8.18
N ILE A 319 -11.47 -20.63 8.29
CA ILE A 319 -11.90 -19.42 7.60
C ILE A 319 -10.83 -19.08 6.56
N LEU A 320 -11.23 -19.10 5.30
CA LEU A 320 -10.38 -18.82 4.15
C LEU A 320 -10.70 -17.43 3.60
N CYS A 321 -9.75 -16.50 3.74
CA CYS A 321 -9.80 -15.20 3.08
C CYS A 321 -9.47 -15.41 1.59
N SER A 322 -10.51 -15.45 0.75
CA SER A 322 -10.37 -15.76 -0.68
C SER A 322 -9.92 -14.57 -1.53
N ASN A 323 -9.92 -13.37 -0.98
CA ASN A 323 -9.47 -12.17 -1.68
C ASN A 323 -7.93 -12.21 -1.81
N PRO A 324 -7.36 -12.17 -3.02
CA PRO A 324 -5.90 -12.18 -3.21
C PRO A 324 -5.18 -10.99 -2.56
N SER A 325 -5.85 -9.83 -2.50
CA SER A 325 -5.37 -8.64 -1.79
C SER A 325 -5.91 -8.57 -0.35
N GLY A 326 -6.51 -9.65 0.13
CA GLY A 326 -7.11 -9.75 1.45
C GLY A 326 -6.07 -9.90 2.54
N GLU A 327 -6.29 -9.22 3.65
CA GLU A 327 -5.48 -9.28 4.86
C GLU A 327 -6.34 -9.67 6.06
N TYR A 328 -5.70 -10.00 7.18
CA TYR A 328 -6.37 -10.18 8.45
C TYR A 328 -5.56 -9.53 9.57
N THR A 329 -6.21 -9.16 10.67
CA THR A 329 -5.50 -8.62 11.84
C THR A 329 -4.87 -9.74 12.67
N ASP A 330 -3.75 -9.44 13.32
CA ASP A 330 -3.08 -10.40 14.22
C ASP A 330 -3.99 -10.81 15.39
N THR A 331 -4.82 -9.87 15.87
CA THR A 331 -5.81 -10.12 16.91
C THR A 331 -6.91 -11.08 16.44
N ALA A 332 -7.40 -10.94 15.21
CA ALA A 332 -8.37 -11.88 14.65
C ALA A 332 -7.77 -13.27 14.44
N LYS A 333 -6.50 -13.35 14.00
CA LYS A 333 -5.77 -14.62 13.89
C LYS A 333 -5.62 -15.29 15.26
N GLN A 334 -5.25 -14.53 16.28
CA GLN A 334 -5.13 -15.00 17.67
C GLN A 334 -6.49 -15.51 18.19
N LEU A 335 -7.57 -14.76 17.97
CA LEU A 335 -8.93 -15.15 18.36
C LEU A 335 -9.37 -16.45 17.68
N CYS A 336 -9.06 -16.62 16.38
CA CYS A 336 -9.35 -17.86 15.66
C CYS A 336 -8.58 -19.05 16.26
N ILE A 337 -7.28 -18.87 16.54
CA ILE A 337 -6.44 -19.91 17.17
C ILE A 337 -7.03 -20.34 18.53
N GLU A 338 -7.45 -19.38 19.36
CA GLU A 338 -8.08 -19.65 20.67
C GLU A 338 -9.37 -20.46 20.57
N ASN A 339 -10.12 -20.25 19.48
CA ASN A 339 -11.33 -21.01 19.16
C ASN A 339 -11.06 -22.28 18.33
N LYS A 340 -9.78 -22.65 18.11
CA LYS A 340 -9.35 -23.81 17.29
C LYS A 340 -9.82 -23.74 15.83
N ILE A 341 -9.95 -22.52 15.30
CA ILE A 341 -10.34 -22.25 13.93
C ILE A 341 -9.11 -21.78 13.15
N GLY A 342 -8.86 -22.39 11.99
CA GLY A 342 -7.77 -21.99 11.12
C GLY A 342 -8.14 -20.78 10.27
N LEU A 343 -7.57 -19.61 10.54
CA LEU A 343 -7.73 -18.42 9.68
C LEU A 343 -6.56 -18.31 8.69
N PHE A 344 -6.82 -18.31 7.38
CA PHE A 344 -5.75 -18.32 6.38
C PHE A 344 -6.07 -17.45 5.16
N LYS A 345 -5.02 -16.87 4.57
CA LYS A 345 -5.01 -16.54 3.14
C LYS A 345 -4.89 -17.82 2.31
N LEU A 346 -5.21 -17.75 1.03
CA LEU A 346 -5.14 -18.93 0.16
C LEU A 346 -3.76 -19.62 0.14
N ARG A 347 -2.69 -18.85 -0.04
CA ARG A 347 -1.30 -19.39 -0.04
C ARG A 347 -0.95 -20.05 1.29
N GLU A 348 -1.39 -19.44 2.40
CA GLU A 348 -1.19 -19.99 3.74
C GLU A 348 -1.96 -21.29 3.91
N PHE A 349 -3.22 -21.36 3.45
CA PHE A 349 -4.04 -22.56 3.56
C PHE A 349 -3.45 -23.74 2.78
N MET A 350 -2.96 -23.51 1.56
CA MET A 350 -2.29 -24.54 0.74
C MET A 350 -1.09 -25.17 1.46
N GLY A 351 -0.34 -24.39 2.23
CA GLY A 351 0.74 -24.89 3.07
C GLY A 351 0.24 -25.54 4.36
N ALA A 352 -0.72 -24.88 5.03
CA ALA A 352 -1.25 -25.27 6.33
C ALA A 352 -1.91 -26.65 6.27
N VAL A 353 -2.67 -26.98 5.22
CA VAL A 353 -3.34 -28.31 5.09
C VAL A 353 -2.37 -29.50 5.17
N ARG A 354 -1.06 -29.28 4.97
CA ARG A 354 -0.01 -30.29 5.13
C ARG A 354 0.40 -30.53 6.58
N LYS A 355 -0.14 -29.74 7.51
CA LYS A 355 0.17 -29.73 8.94
C LYS A 355 -1.06 -30.10 9.77
N THR A 356 -0.83 -30.37 11.05
CA THR A 356 -1.87 -30.76 12.02
C THR A 356 -1.71 -29.99 13.33
N GLY A 357 -2.79 -29.85 14.10
CA GLY A 357 -2.77 -29.21 15.41
C GLY A 357 -2.31 -27.75 15.36
N GLU A 358 -1.41 -27.37 16.27
CA GLU A 358 -0.87 -26.00 16.36
C GLU A 358 -0.16 -25.53 15.08
N ASP A 359 0.58 -26.44 14.42
CA ASP A 359 1.30 -26.11 13.17
C ASP A 359 0.35 -25.88 11.99
N PHE A 360 -0.88 -26.39 12.08
CA PHE A 360 -1.98 -26.05 11.17
C PHE A 360 -2.54 -24.67 11.54
N LEU A 361 -3.03 -24.50 12.76
CA LEU A 361 -3.74 -23.29 13.20
C LEU A 361 -2.90 -22.02 13.10
N ASN A 362 -1.60 -22.11 13.38
CA ASN A 362 -0.67 -20.99 13.43
C ASN A 362 0.46 -21.13 12.38
N TYR A 363 0.10 -21.66 11.20
CA TYR A 363 1.03 -21.88 10.09
C TYR A 363 1.75 -20.60 9.64
N LEU A 364 3.08 -20.70 9.45
CA LEU A 364 3.94 -19.64 8.92
C LEU A 364 4.46 -20.02 7.53
N LEU A 365 4.41 -19.10 6.56
CA LEU A 365 4.99 -19.36 5.24
C LEU A 365 6.52 -19.43 5.29
N VAL A 366 7.11 -20.23 4.38
CA VAL A 366 8.56 -20.36 4.26
C VAL A 366 9.20 -19.03 3.87
N GLU A 367 8.56 -18.27 2.99
CA GLU A 367 8.99 -16.92 2.58
C GLU A 367 9.05 -15.96 3.78
N GLU A 368 7.97 -15.87 4.56
CA GLU A 368 7.90 -15.03 5.75
C GLU A 368 8.94 -15.43 6.81
N ARG A 369 9.18 -16.73 6.97
CA ARG A 369 10.26 -17.23 7.83
C ARG A 369 11.62 -16.74 7.35
N ASN A 370 11.88 -16.80 6.05
CA ASN A 370 13.15 -16.35 5.46
C ASN A 370 13.32 -14.84 5.57
N GLU A 371 12.25 -14.06 5.38
CA GLU A 371 12.25 -12.61 5.61
C GLU A 371 12.61 -12.27 7.05
N ARG A 372 12.01 -12.94 8.04
CA ARG A 372 12.36 -12.78 9.46
C ARG A 372 13.85 -13.04 9.72
N ILE A 373 14.41 -14.08 9.12
CA ILE A 373 15.84 -14.41 9.24
C ILE A 373 16.71 -13.32 8.61
N SER A 374 16.40 -12.91 7.37
CA SER A 374 17.16 -11.90 6.64
C SER A 374 17.14 -10.54 7.35
N HIS A 375 15.96 -10.09 7.79
CA HIS A 375 15.84 -8.86 8.58
C HIS A 375 16.66 -8.91 9.86
N SER A 376 16.59 -10.02 10.60
CA SER A 376 17.35 -10.18 11.84
C SER A 376 18.88 -10.17 11.61
N LYS A 377 19.35 -10.79 10.53
CA LYS A 377 20.76 -10.76 10.13
C LYS A 377 21.21 -9.33 9.81
N ASN A 378 20.49 -8.65 8.93
CA ASN A 378 20.83 -7.30 8.49
C ASN A 378 20.83 -6.31 9.67
N ALA A 379 19.84 -6.39 10.55
CA ALA A 379 19.76 -5.53 11.73
C ALA A 379 20.93 -5.77 12.70
N LEU A 380 21.31 -7.04 12.89
CA LEU A 380 22.46 -7.41 13.71
C LEU A 380 23.79 -6.95 13.09
N GLU A 381 23.99 -7.18 11.79
CA GLU A 381 25.17 -6.71 11.06
C GLU A 381 25.33 -5.19 11.13
N HIS A 382 24.23 -4.46 10.94
CA HIS A 382 24.22 -3.01 11.09
C HIS A 382 24.58 -2.57 12.51
N ALA A 383 24.00 -3.20 13.53
CA ALA A 383 24.28 -2.89 14.93
C ALA A 383 25.71 -3.25 15.37
N LEU A 384 26.37 -4.16 14.65
CA LEU A 384 27.74 -4.62 14.89
C LEU A 384 28.80 -3.87 14.06
N LYS A 385 28.41 -2.95 13.17
CA LYS A 385 29.33 -2.26 12.24
C LYS A 385 30.54 -1.61 12.93
N ASP A 386 30.33 -1.06 14.12
CA ASP A 386 31.37 -0.40 14.94
C ASP A 386 31.78 -1.24 16.17
N ALA A 387 31.30 -2.48 16.29
CA ALA A 387 31.52 -3.34 17.43
C ALA A 387 32.54 -4.44 17.13
N PHE A 388 33.74 -4.34 17.70
CA PHE A 388 34.72 -5.42 17.64
C PHE A 388 34.33 -6.56 18.59
N LEU A 389 33.85 -7.68 18.06
CA LEU A 389 33.61 -8.91 18.84
C LEU A 389 34.73 -9.94 18.58
N PRO A 390 35.22 -10.65 19.61
CA PRO A 390 36.24 -11.66 19.46
C PRO A 390 35.72 -12.87 18.64
N LYS A 391 36.62 -13.58 17.97
CA LYS A 391 36.30 -14.78 17.20
C LYS A 391 35.75 -15.89 18.10
N GLY A 392 34.80 -16.65 17.56
CA GLY A 392 34.21 -17.80 18.26
C GLY A 392 32.92 -17.49 19.04
N LEU A 393 32.23 -16.40 18.68
CA LEU A 393 30.83 -16.17 19.04
C LEU A 393 29.94 -16.58 17.87
N GLU A 394 28.84 -17.27 18.17
CA GLU A 394 27.78 -17.56 17.22
C GLU A 394 26.43 -17.19 17.84
N ALA A 395 25.49 -16.72 17.02
CA ALA A 395 24.11 -16.50 17.46
C ALA A 395 23.12 -17.20 16.54
N TYR A 396 22.08 -17.79 17.13
CA TYR A 396 21.05 -18.57 16.46
C TYR A 396 19.67 -18.08 16.86
N LEU A 397 18.78 -17.90 15.90
CA LEU A 397 17.35 -17.75 16.15
C LEU A 397 16.70 -19.14 16.27
N PHE A 398 15.71 -19.28 17.15
CA PHE A 398 14.90 -20.49 17.25
C PHE A 398 13.48 -20.19 17.75
N GLY A 399 12.75 -21.23 18.10
CA GLY A 399 11.49 -21.10 18.80
C GLY A 399 10.30 -20.72 17.92
N SER A 400 9.33 -20.01 18.50
CA SER A 400 8.04 -19.75 17.86
C SER A 400 8.14 -18.73 16.71
N PHE A 401 9.04 -17.75 16.85
CA PHE A 401 9.31 -16.72 15.85
C PHE A 401 9.65 -17.26 14.45
N LEU A 402 10.27 -18.45 14.36
CA LEU A 402 10.62 -19.06 13.07
C LEU A 402 9.63 -20.13 12.57
N ARG A 403 8.53 -20.37 13.27
CA ARG A 403 7.58 -21.44 12.93
C ARG A 403 6.11 -21.05 12.99
N ARG A 404 5.79 -19.93 13.63
CA ARG A 404 4.42 -19.51 13.88
C ARG A 404 4.14 -18.12 13.31
N LYS A 405 2.95 -17.94 12.73
CA LYS A 405 2.48 -16.64 12.26
C LYS A 405 2.44 -15.65 13.42
N ILE A 406 1.68 -15.99 14.46
CA ILE A 406 1.61 -15.26 15.72
C ILE A 406 2.60 -15.88 16.71
N TYR A 407 3.50 -15.05 17.24
CA TYR A 407 4.52 -15.40 18.23
C TYR A 407 4.47 -14.40 19.39
N ARG A 408 5.05 -14.78 20.54
CA ARG A 408 5.07 -13.94 21.75
C ARG A 408 6.41 -13.23 21.94
N ASP A 409 7.47 -13.95 21.61
CA ASP A 409 8.86 -13.61 21.86
C ASP A 409 9.77 -14.09 20.71
N ILE A 410 10.98 -13.55 20.71
CA ILE A 410 12.08 -13.95 19.84
C ILE A 410 13.10 -14.69 20.69
N ASP A 411 13.28 -15.98 20.42
CA ASP A 411 14.27 -16.81 21.12
C ASP A 411 15.62 -16.76 20.40
N VAL A 412 16.68 -16.40 21.14
CA VAL A 412 18.06 -16.34 20.64
C VAL A 412 19.00 -17.19 21.48
N LEU A 413 19.83 -17.99 20.83
CA LEU A 413 20.88 -18.78 21.46
C LEU A 413 22.25 -18.23 21.08
N ILE A 414 23.04 -17.86 22.08
CA ILE A 414 24.43 -17.43 21.91
C ILE A 414 25.36 -18.58 22.30
N VAL A 415 26.28 -18.92 21.40
CA VAL A 415 27.29 -19.96 21.61
C VAL A 415 28.67 -19.35 21.62
N TYR A 416 29.45 -19.58 22.69
CA TYR A 416 30.83 -19.13 22.81
C TYR A 416 31.81 -20.31 22.78
N LYS A 417 32.96 -20.14 22.11
CA LYS A 417 33.96 -21.20 21.88
C LYS A 417 35.23 -21.10 22.75
N ASN A 418 35.48 -19.95 23.38
CA ASN A 418 36.68 -19.68 24.17
C ASN A 418 36.41 -18.60 25.23
N ASP A 419 37.33 -18.43 26.18
CA ASP A 419 37.17 -17.48 27.30
C ASP A 419 37.03 -16.03 26.83
N GLN A 420 37.74 -15.64 25.75
CA GLN A 420 37.60 -14.30 25.17
C GLN A 420 36.18 -14.06 24.62
N ALA A 421 35.60 -15.05 23.94
CA ALA A 421 34.22 -15.02 23.47
C ALA A 421 33.23 -14.99 24.63
N GLN A 422 33.48 -15.76 25.70
CA GLN A 422 32.64 -15.78 26.90
C GLN A 422 32.52 -14.37 27.53
N LEU A 423 33.64 -13.63 27.63
CA LEU A 423 33.65 -12.25 28.14
C LEU A 423 32.85 -11.26 27.27
N ALA A 424 32.65 -11.59 25.99
CA ALA A 424 31.93 -10.74 25.04
C ALA A 424 30.45 -11.12 24.86
N VAL A 425 29.97 -12.20 25.50
CA VAL A 425 28.57 -12.65 25.39
C VAL A 425 27.59 -11.57 25.85
N GLU A 426 27.82 -10.94 27.00
CA GLU A 426 26.94 -9.89 27.54
C GLU A 426 26.82 -8.70 26.59
N ARG A 427 27.91 -8.35 25.91
CA ARG A 427 27.90 -7.28 24.91
C ARG A 427 27.05 -7.65 23.70
N LEU A 428 27.18 -8.88 23.18
CA LEU A 428 26.34 -9.36 22.09
C LEU A 428 24.86 -9.45 22.51
N ALA A 429 24.58 -9.93 23.72
CA ALA A 429 23.23 -10.00 24.27
C ALA A 429 22.58 -8.62 24.37
N HIS A 430 23.33 -7.60 24.83
CA HIS A 430 22.84 -6.22 24.88
C HIS A 430 22.51 -5.65 23.49
N ILE A 431 23.37 -5.95 22.49
CA ILE A 431 23.13 -5.52 21.10
C ILE A 431 21.87 -6.18 20.54
N LEU A 432 21.70 -7.50 20.75
CA LEU A 432 20.52 -8.24 20.33
C LEU A 432 19.23 -7.69 20.98
N LYS A 433 19.28 -7.35 22.27
CA LYS A 433 18.15 -6.71 22.98
C LYS A 433 17.76 -5.38 22.36
N ARG A 434 18.74 -4.52 22.08
CA ARG A 434 18.50 -3.23 21.43
C ARG A 434 17.94 -3.39 20.01
N VAL A 435 18.38 -4.39 19.26
CA VAL A 435 17.81 -4.71 17.95
C VAL A 435 16.36 -5.17 18.09
N ALA A 436 16.04 -6.05 19.05
CA ALA A 436 14.69 -6.54 19.29
C ALA A 436 13.71 -5.45 19.77
N GLU A 437 14.18 -4.49 20.56
CA GLU A 437 13.38 -3.32 21.01
C GLU A 437 12.85 -2.50 19.82
N GLN A 438 13.58 -2.41 18.72
CA GLN A 438 13.12 -1.73 17.49
C GLN A 438 11.89 -2.42 16.88
N TYR A 439 11.67 -3.70 17.18
CA TYR A 439 10.52 -4.49 16.72
C TYR A 439 9.41 -4.59 17.77
N SER A 440 9.48 -3.83 18.87
CA SER A 440 8.53 -3.92 20.01
C SER A 440 8.29 -5.35 20.49
N SER A 441 9.30 -6.22 20.35
CA SER A 441 9.21 -7.65 20.61
C SER A 441 10.02 -8.02 21.86
N LEU A 442 9.47 -8.92 22.68
CA LEU A 442 10.23 -9.51 23.78
C LEU A 442 11.28 -10.46 23.23
N ILE A 443 12.48 -10.45 23.80
CA ILE A 443 13.59 -11.34 23.42
C ILE A 443 14.01 -12.18 24.61
N ASP A 444 14.10 -13.48 24.40
CA ASP A 444 14.68 -14.43 25.36
C ASP A 444 16.04 -14.89 24.85
N ILE A 445 17.06 -14.84 25.72
CA ILE A 445 18.45 -15.14 25.35
C ILE A 445 18.93 -16.31 26.20
N THR A 446 19.19 -17.43 25.53
CA THR A 446 19.91 -18.57 26.09
C THR A 446 21.38 -18.48 25.74
N ILE A 447 22.27 -18.81 26.68
CA ILE A 447 23.72 -18.78 26.50
C ILE A 447 24.26 -20.17 26.81
N CYS A 448 25.15 -20.69 25.96
CA CYS A 448 25.89 -21.92 26.25
C CYS A 448 27.30 -21.91 25.64
N SER A 449 28.17 -22.75 26.17
CA SER A 449 29.46 -23.03 25.54
C SER A 449 29.28 -23.92 24.31
N SER A 450 30.29 -23.97 23.44
CA SER A 450 30.33 -24.90 22.30
C SER A 450 30.35 -26.38 22.72
N GLN A 451 30.74 -26.68 23.96
CA GLN A 451 30.74 -28.04 24.51
C GLN A 451 29.34 -28.46 24.97
N GLU A 452 28.56 -27.51 25.50
CA GLU A 452 27.17 -27.74 25.95
C GLU A 452 26.18 -27.73 24.79
N PHE A 453 26.47 -26.98 23.72
CA PHE A 453 25.60 -26.77 22.57
C PHE A 453 25.01 -28.06 21.96
N PRO A 454 25.78 -29.16 21.74
CA PRO A 454 25.22 -30.39 21.17
C PRO A 454 24.22 -31.10 22.09
N ASN A 455 24.28 -30.85 23.40
CA ASN A 455 23.46 -31.53 24.41
C ASN A 455 22.31 -30.65 24.92
N LEU A 456 22.11 -29.46 24.34
CA LEU A 456 21.10 -28.52 24.80
C LEU A 456 19.69 -29.05 24.46
N PRO A 457 18.83 -29.31 25.46
CA PRO A 457 17.50 -29.86 25.22
C PRO A 457 16.57 -28.79 24.67
N LEU A 458 16.47 -28.69 23.35
CA LEU A 458 15.50 -27.82 22.70
C LEU A 458 14.17 -28.55 22.48
N LYS A 459 13.07 -27.98 23.01
CA LYS A 459 11.71 -28.50 22.79
C LYS A 459 11.39 -28.65 21.30
N ASN A 460 11.97 -27.79 20.46
CA ASN A 460 11.92 -27.88 19.01
C ASN A 460 13.24 -27.41 18.42
N ASN A 461 13.90 -28.24 17.60
CA ASN A 461 15.19 -27.90 17.00
C ASN A 461 15.01 -27.26 15.62
N ASN A 462 14.83 -25.94 15.60
CA ASN A 462 14.72 -25.10 14.40
C ASN A 462 15.81 -24.00 14.35
N LEU A 463 16.93 -24.27 15.02
CA LEU A 463 18.06 -23.34 15.12
C LEU A 463 18.49 -22.84 13.75
N THR A 464 18.55 -21.52 13.61
CA THR A 464 19.00 -20.86 12.39
C THR A 464 20.09 -19.86 12.75
N LYS A 465 21.31 -20.12 12.28
CA LYS A 465 22.45 -19.24 12.51
C LYS A 465 22.21 -17.88 11.86
N ILE A 466 22.32 -16.82 12.65
CA ILE A 466 22.25 -15.42 12.19
C ILE A 466 23.58 -14.68 12.31
N TYR A 467 24.52 -15.20 13.10
CA TYR A 467 25.82 -14.56 13.30
C TYR A 467 26.92 -15.57 13.58
N SER A 468 28.14 -15.23 13.15
CA SER A 468 29.39 -15.91 13.50
C SER A 468 30.54 -14.90 13.41
N SER A 469 31.42 -14.86 14.42
CA SER A 469 32.63 -14.04 14.45
C SER A 469 33.92 -14.77 14.10
#